data_AF-A0A964MDG8-F1
#
_entry.id   AF-A0A964MDG8-F1
#
_cell.length_a   1.000
_cell.length_b   1.000
_cell.length_c   1.000
_cell.angle_alpha   90.00
_cell.angle_beta   90.00
_cell.angle_gamma   90.00
#
_symmetry.space_group_name_H-M   'P 1'
#
loop_
_entity.id
_entity.type
_entity.pdbx_description
1 polymer ?
#
loop_
_entity_poly.entity_id
_entity_poly.type
_entity_poly.pdbx_seq_one_letter_code
_entity_poly.pdbx_strand_id
1 'polypeptide(L)'
;IFLYDLLVASRGWCGHLCPMGAFYGLLGRLAIPRISASRRSQCDDCMDCFAICPEPQVIRPALKGRDQITPIIRSTDCTLCGRCIDVCDRDVFRLATRFDPRSDS
;
A
#
# COMPACT_ATOMS: atom_id res chain seq x y z
N ILE A 1 -26.93 1.61 -36.04
CA ILE A 1 -25.61 1.06 -36.43
C ILE A 1 -24.46 1.85 -35.79
N PHE A 2 -24.44 3.19 -35.84
CA PHE A 2 -23.42 4.01 -35.13
C PHE A 2 -23.41 3.98 -33.58
N LEU A 3 -24.53 3.62 -32.93
CA LEU A 3 -24.58 3.54 -31.45
C LEU A 3 -23.98 2.25 -30.88
N TYR A 4 -23.89 1.20 -31.70
CA TYR A 4 -23.42 -0.13 -31.27
C TYR A 4 -21.88 -0.17 -31.17
N ASP A 5 -21.18 0.56 -32.05
CA ASP A 5 -19.71 0.68 -32.03
C ASP A 5 -19.19 1.37 -30.75
N LEU A 6 -19.89 2.40 -30.24
CA LEU A 6 -19.46 3.10 -29.03
C LEU A 6 -19.63 2.25 -27.76
N LEU A 7 -20.63 1.36 -27.73
CA LEU A 7 -20.95 0.51 -26.58
C LEU A 7 -20.09 -0.75 -26.50
N VAL A 8 -19.67 -1.30 -27.65
CA VAL A 8 -18.85 -2.52 -27.72
C VAL A 8 -17.34 -2.20 -27.69
N ALA A 9 -16.88 -1.10 -28.30
CA ALA A 9 -15.46 -0.75 -28.34
C ALA A 9 -14.92 -0.13 -27.04
N SER A 10 -15.75 0.61 -26.29
CA SER A 10 -15.30 1.36 -25.10
C SER A 10 -15.01 0.49 -23.87
N ARG A 11 -15.56 -0.73 -23.80
CA ARG A 11 -15.38 -1.62 -22.63
C ARG A 11 -14.45 -2.82 -22.85
N GLY A 12 -14.07 -3.12 -24.10
CA GLY A 12 -13.18 -4.25 -24.42
C GLY A 12 -11.89 -3.89 -25.16
N TRP A 13 -11.89 -2.83 -25.98
CA TRP A 13 -10.79 -2.58 -26.92
C TRP A 13 -9.65 -1.77 -26.32
N CYS A 14 -9.99 -0.75 -25.51
CA CYS A 14 -8.98 0.09 -24.84
C CYS A 14 -8.29 -0.60 -23.66
N GLY A 15 -8.85 -1.70 -23.12
CA GLY A 15 -8.30 -2.44 -21.98
C GLY A 15 -7.51 -3.70 -22.32
N HIS A 16 -7.71 -4.30 -23.51
CA HIS A 16 -7.08 -5.57 -23.90
C HIS A 16 -6.31 -5.54 -25.23
N LEU A 17 -6.62 -4.62 -26.15
CA LEU A 17 -5.92 -4.54 -27.46
C LEU A 17 -4.98 -3.33 -27.58
N CYS A 18 -5.16 -2.32 -26.73
CA CYS A 18 -4.26 -1.17 -26.69
C CYS A 18 -3.02 -1.51 -25.83
N PRO A 19 -1.78 -1.43 -26.38
CA PRO A 19 -0.55 -1.71 -25.63
C PRO A 19 -0.44 -0.85 -24.37
N MET A 20 -0.95 0.39 -24.40
CA MET A 20 -1.03 1.23 -23.20
C MET A 20 -2.04 0.73 -22.17
N GLY A 21 -3.23 0.27 -22.56
CA GLY A 21 -4.24 -0.23 -21.62
C GLY A 21 -3.84 -1.53 -20.91
N ALA A 22 -3.23 -2.45 -21.66
CA ALA A 22 -2.65 -3.66 -21.08
C ALA A 22 -1.48 -3.33 -20.14
N PHE A 23 -0.64 -2.35 -20.50
CA PHE A 23 0.47 -1.88 -19.67
C PHE A 23 0.00 -1.16 -18.40
N TYR A 24 -0.99 -0.26 -18.47
CA TYR A 24 -1.57 0.39 -17.30
C TYR A 24 -2.35 -0.58 -16.40
N GLY A 25 -3.04 -1.58 -16.98
CA GLY A 25 -3.68 -2.65 -16.23
C GLY A 25 -2.67 -3.54 -15.49
N LEU A 26 -1.51 -3.79 -16.10
CA LEU A 26 -0.41 -4.50 -15.47
C LEU A 26 0.25 -3.65 -14.37
N LEU A 27 0.60 -2.39 -14.66
CA LEU A 27 1.17 -1.45 -13.68
C LEU A 27 0.24 -1.21 -12.49
N GLY A 28 -1.06 -1.03 -12.72
CA GLY A 28 -2.05 -0.84 -11.66
C GLY A 28 -2.21 -2.06 -10.74
N ARG A 29 -1.99 -3.27 -11.26
CA ARG A 29 -1.95 -4.51 -10.45
C ARG A 29 -0.64 -4.69 -9.69
N LEU A 30 0.45 -4.13 -10.19
CA LEU A 30 1.78 -4.23 -9.59
C LEU A 30 2.00 -3.18 -8.48
N ALA A 31 1.27 -2.07 -8.51
CA ALA A 31 1.57 -0.87 -7.72
C ALA A 31 0.62 -0.61 -6.54
N ILE A 32 0.06 -1.64 -5.88
CA ILE A 32 -0.69 -1.39 -4.63
C ILE A 32 0.32 -1.00 -3.55
N PRO A 33 0.40 0.29 -3.17
CA PRO A 33 1.35 0.72 -2.17
C PRO A 33 0.80 0.35 -0.79
N ARG A 34 1.69 -0.05 0.11
CA ARG A 34 1.41 -0.44 1.49
C ARG A 34 2.41 0.24 2.41
N ILE A 35 2.04 0.45 3.66
CA ILE A 35 2.98 0.95 4.67
C ILE A 35 3.62 -0.25 5.37
N SER A 36 4.94 -0.24 5.49
CA SER A 36 5.74 -1.27 6.15
C SER A 36 6.56 -0.69 7.30
N ALA A 37 6.44 -1.28 8.49
CA ALA A 37 7.26 -1.04 9.68
C ALA A 37 8.59 -1.80 9.61
N SER A 38 9.26 -1.72 8.47
CA SER A 38 10.51 -2.43 8.13
C SER A 38 11.67 -2.20 9.11
N ARG A 39 11.65 -1.12 9.89
CA ARG A 39 12.64 -0.81 10.94
C ARG A 39 12.07 -0.88 12.36
N ARG A 40 11.07 -1.74 12.61
CA ARG A 40 10.41 -1.85 13.93
C ARG A 40 11.37 -2.10 15.11
N SER A 41 12.56 -2.66 14.88
CA SER A 41 13.62 -2.81 15.89
C SER A 41 14.23 -1.49 16.37
N GLN A 42 14.10 -0.41 15.60
CA GLN A 42 14.60 0.93 15.93
C GLN A 42 13.55 1.79 16.64
N CYS A 43 12.32 1.27 16.79
CA CYS A 43 11.24 1.92 17.52
C CYS A 43 11.62 2.07 19.00
N ASP A 44 11.52 3.29 19.50
CA ASP A 44 11.79 3.71 20.88
C ASP A 44 10.50 3.90 21.70
N ASP A 45 9.35 3.53 21.15
CA ASP A 45 8.04 3.58 21.80
C ASP A 45 7.57 5.01 22.17
N CYS A 46 7.92 6.02 21.35
CA CYS A 46 7.49 7.42 21.51
C CYS A 46 5.96 7.65 21.35
N MET A 47 5.25 6.73 20.71
CA MET A 47 3.80 6.76 20.45
C MET A 47 3.27 7.83 19.47
N ASP A 48 4.12 8.64 18.85
CA ASP A 48 3.67 9.70 17.91
C ASP A 48 2.90 9.15 16.71
N CYS A 49 3.33 8.00 16.19
CA CYS A 49 2.65 7.32 15.09
C CYS A 49 1.21 6.91 15.45
N PHE A 50 0.89 6.66 16.73
CA PHE A 50 -0.47 6.37 17.18
C PHE A 50 -1.31 7.64 17.34
N ALA A 51 -0.70 8.72 17.83
CA ALA A 51 -1.40 9.99 18.01
C ALA A 51 -1.82 10.63 16.68
N ILE A 52 -1.00 10.45 15.63
CA ILE A 52 -1.25 11.03 14.31
C ILE A 52 -2.10 10.13 13.40
N CYS A 53 -2.24 8.84 13.70
CA CYS A 53 -2.96 7.92 12.82
C CYS A 53 -4.48 8.08 13.01
N PRO A 54 -5.28 8.22 11.94
CA PRO A 54 -6.74 8.22 12.06
C PRO A 54 -7.29 6.89 12.59
N GLU A 55 -6.61 5.78 12.30
CA GLU A 55 -7.00 4.42 12.69
C GLU A 55 -5.85 3.76 13.48
N PRO A 56 -5.58 4.16 14.74
CA PRO A 56 -4.39 3.75 15.49
C PRO A 56 -4.27 2.23 15.70
N GLN A 57 -5.39 1.50 15.65
CA GLN A 57 -5.41 0.04 15.78
C GLN A 57 -4.64 -0.68 14.66
N VAL A 58 -4.42 -0.04 13.51
CA VAL A 58 -3.69 -0.67 12.39
C VAL A 58 -2.17 -0.69 12.59
N ILE A 59 -1.64 0.14 13.49
CA ILE A 59 -0.19 0.29 13.71
C ILE A 59 0.36 -0.85 14.57
N ARG A 60 -0.32 -1.22 15.67
CA ARG A 60 0.20 -2.25 16.62
C ARG A 60 0.54 -3.58 15.96
N PRO A 61 -0.31 -4.15 15.07
CA PRO A 61 -0.03 -5.44 14.46
C PRO A 61 1.25 -5.45 13.61
N ALA A 62 1.56 -4.37 12.90
CA ALA A 62 2.78 -4.27 12.09
C ALA A 62 4.02 -3.96 12.95
N LEU A 63 3.86 -3.12 13.99
CA LEU A 63 4.96 -2.63 14.81
C LEU A 63 5.42 -3.63 15.88
N LYS A 64 4.47 -4.22 16.63
CA LYS A 64 4.72 -5.11 17.79
C LYS A 64 3.88 -6.39 17.74
N GLY A 65 3.25 -6.71 16.61
CA GLY A 65 2.40 -7.90 16.48
C GLY A 65 3.18 -9.18 16.74
N ARG A 66 2.61 -10.06 17.59
CA ARG A 66 3.22 -11.33 18.01
C ARG A 66 3.55 -12.25 16.85
N ASP A 67 2.78 -12.17 15.77
CA ASP A 67 2.99 -13.03 14.62
C ASP A 67 4.30 -12.72 13.88
N GLN A 68 4.86 -11.51 13.94
CA GLN A 68 6.14 -11.11 13.30
C GLN A 68 6.32 -11.46 11.80
N ILE A 69 5.40 -12.19 11.16
CA ILE A 69 5.50 -12.78 9.82
C ILE A 69 5.65 -11.71 8.75
N THR A 70 5.13 -10.50 8.97
CA THR A 70 5.35 -9.40 8.04
C THR A 70 5.36 -8.03 8.75
N PRO A 71 6.32 -7.14 8.43
CA PRO A 71 6.30 -5.74 8.85
C PRO A 71 5.20 -4.90 8.14
N ILE A 72 4.37 -5.49 7.28
CA ILE A 72 3.37 -4.76 6.49
C ILE A 72 2.06 -4.52 7.26
N ILE A 73 1.53 -3.29 7.18
CA ILE A 73 0.17 -2.97 7.61
C ILE A 73 -0.84 -3.58 6.62
N ARG A 74 -1.40 -4.74 6.99
CA ARG A 74 -2.36 -5.48 6.17
C ARG A 74 -3.82 -5.03 6.33
N SER A 75 -4.14 -4.28 7.39
CA SER A 75 -5.51 -3.81 7.64
C SER A 75 -6.03 -3.00 6.45
N THR A 76 -7.30 -3.22 6.11
CA THR A 76 -8.07 -2.46 5.13
C THR A 76 -8.40 -1.05 5.61
N ASP A 77 -8.34 -0.82 6.92
CA ASP A 77 -8.65 0.48 7.53
C ASP A 77 -7.49 1.48 7.37
N CYS A 78 -6.30 0.99 6.96
CA CYS A 78 -5.18 1.86 6.64
C CYS A 78 -5.49 2.64 5.35
N THR A 79 -5.73 3.94 5.49
CA THR A 79 -5.97 4.87 4.38
C THR A 79 -4.74 5.21 3.55
N LEU A 80 -3.57 4.66 3.91
CA LEU A 80 -2.29 4.92 3.26
C LEU A 80 -1.89 6.41 3.24
N CYS A 81 -2.36 7.19 4.21
CA CYS A 81 -2.13 8.64 4.28
C CYS A 81 -0.68 9.07 4.57
N GLY A 82 0.22 8.15 4.93
CA GLY A 82 1.64 8.43 5.13
C GLY A 82 2.03 9.13 6.44
N ARG A 83 1.07 9.63 7.23
CA ARG A 83 1.35 10.42 8.46
C ARG A 83 2.28 9.72 9.47
N CYS A 84 2.23 8.39 9.57
CA CYS A 84 3.13 7.63 10.45
C CYS A 84 4.57 7.57 9.94
N ILE A 85 4.80 7.77 8.64
CA ILE A 85 6.13 7.89 8.05
C ILE A 85 6.69 9.27 8.40
N ASP A 86 5.90 10.31 8.20
CA ASP A 86 6.34 11.71 8.38
C ASP A 86 6.66 12.06 9.83
N VAL A 87 5.93 11.49 10.81
CA VAL A 87 6.12 11.81 12.24
C VAL A 87 7.21 10.97 12.91
N CYS A 88 7.71 9.92 12.27
CA CYS A 88 8.57 8.95 12.94
C CYS A 88 10.05 9.33 12.83
N ASP A 89 10.62 9.92 13.89
CA ASP A 89 12.05 10.31 13.95
C ASP A 89 13.04 9.14 13.74
N ARG A 90 12.60 7.92 14.04
CA ARG A 90 13.38 6.69 13.85
C ARG A 90 13.22 6.07 12.46
N ASP A 91 12.43 6.70 11.58
CA ASP A 91 12.11 6.26 10.23
C ASP A 91 11.73 4.76 10.16
N VAL A 92 10.87 4.34 11.11
CA VAL A 92 10.43 2.95 11.26
C VAL A 92 9.54 2.53 10.08
N PHE A 93 8.68 3.45 9.64
CA PHE A 93 7.68 3.24 8.62
C PHE A 93 8.17 3.69 7.25
N ARG A 94 7.77 2.98 6.20
CA ARG A 94 8.10 3.28 4.81
C ARG A 94 6.96 2.87 3.89
N LEU A 95 6.90 3.48 2.71
CA LEU A 95 6.09 2.97 1.60
C LEU A 95 6.79 1.73 1.01
N ALA A 96 6.08 0.63 0.97
CA ALA A 96 6.46 -0.62 0.33
C ALA A 96 5.47 -0.95 -0.79
N THR A 97 5.94 -1.69 -1.79
CA THR A 97 5.06 -2.29 -2.80
C THR A 97 5.03 -3.80 -2.60
N ARG A 98 4.08 -4.48 -3.24
CA ARG A 98 3.97 -5.94 -3.18
C ARG A 98 5.25 -6.67 -3.63
N PHE A 99 6.08 -6.04 -4.45
CA PHE A 99 7.35 -6.59 -4.95
C PHE A 99 8.57 -6.04 -4.22
N ASP A 100 8.41 -5.40 -3.06
CA ASP A 100 9.56 -4.99 -2.27
C ASP A 100 10.12 -6.19 -1.49
N PRO A 101 11.29 -6.75 -1.88
CA PRO A 101 11.90 -7.88 -1.18
C PRO A 101 12.30 -7.56 0.26
N ARG A 102 12.34 -6.27 0.64
CA ARG A 102 12.65 -5.81 2.00
C ARG A 102 11.42 -5.74 2.91
N SER A 103 10.23 -5.97 2.37
CA SER A 103 8.97 -5.98 3.12
C SER A 103 8.66 -7.31 3.82
N ASP A 104 9.51 -8.32 3.61
CA ASP A 104 9.37 -9.69 4.12
C ASP A 104 10.52 -10.09 5.08
N SER A 105 11.33 -9.10 5.51
CA SER A 105 12.51 -9.26 6.38
C SER A 105 12.22 -8.89 7.83
#